data_AF-B5D185-F1
#
_entry.id   AF-B5D185-F1
#
_cell.length_a   1.000
_cell.length_b   1.000
_cell.length_c   1.000
_cell.angle_alpha   90.00
_cell.angle_beta   90.00
_cell.angle_gamma   90.00
#
_symmetry.space_group_name_H-M   'P 1'
#
loop_
_entity.id
_entity.type
_entity.pdbx_description
1 polymer ?
#
loop_
_entity_poly.entity_id
_entity_poly.type
_entity_poly.pdbx_seq_one_letter_code
_entity_poly.pdbx_strand_id
1 'polypeptide(L)'
;MIGLKHVISIARNSGALPFNPFAGYINSPESVDRGYLTEREIQTLMEAPVKSGTCELVRDLFIFSVFTGLAYADVKALTTDRLQTFFDGNLWIITRRRKTNTESNIRLLDVPKRIIEKYKGLSKDDHVFPVPSNGRCNTILKELGRQCGFKIRLTYHVARHTNATTVLLSHGVPIETVSRLLGHTDLKTTQIYARAPRMVA
;
A
#
# COMPACT_ATOMS: atom_id res chain seq x y z
N MET A 1 8.48 15.03 -13.34
CA MET A 1 9.79 15.47 -12.80
C MET A 1 10.83 15.04 -13.82
N ILE A 2 11.40 15.98 -14.58
CA ILE A 2 12.47 15.66 -15.53
C ILE A 2 13.71 15.36 -14.69
N GLY A 3 14.17 14.11 -14.71
CA GLY A 3 15.31 13.69 -13.89
C GLY A 3 16.60 14.35 -14.36
N LEU A 4 17.55 14.58 -13.44
CA LEU A 4 18.86 15.16 -13.73
C LEU A 4 19.55 14.50 -14.94
N LYS A 5 19.46 13.17 -15.07
CA LYS A 5 19.97 12.42 -16.23
C LYS A 5 19.37 12.90 -17.57
N HIS A 6 18.09 13.23 -17.59
CA HIS A 6 17.41 13.71 -18.78
C HIS A 6 17.84 15.14 -19.13
N VAL A 7 17.97 16.03 -18.13
CA VAL A 7 18.50 17.39 -18.33
C VAL A 7 19.93 17.35 -18.88
N ILE A 8 20.80 16.52 -18.29
CA ILE A 8 22.18 16.35 -18.76
C ILE A 8 22.23 15.74 -20.16
N SER A 9 21.32 14.81 -20.48
CA SER A 9 21.21 14.25 -21.83
C SER A 9 20.77 15.30 -22.85
N ILE A 10 19.81 16.17 -22.51
CA ILE A 10 19.38 17.28 -23.39
C ILE A 10 20.56 18.22 -23.63
N ALA A 11 21.24 18.67 -22.57
CA ALA A 11 22.35 19.61 -22.68
C ALA A 11 23.54 19.02 -23.45
N ARG A 12 23.82 17.72 -23.32
CA ARG A 12 24.83 17.04 -24.14
C ARG A 12 24.40 16.98 -25.60
N ASN A 13 23.18 16.56 -25.87
CA ASN A 13 22.67 16.41 -27.24
C ASN A 13 22.51 17.76 -27.97
N SER A 14 22.29 18.84 -27.22
CA SER A 14 22.26 20.21 -27.75
C SER A 14 23.66 20.84 -27.90
N GLY A 15 24.74 20.12 -27.55
CA GLY A 15 26.12 20.63 -27.59
C GLY A 15 26.49 21.61 -26.47
N ALA A 16 25.58 21.89 -25.53
CA ALA A 16 25.85 22.78 -24.39
C ALA A 16 26.77 22.11 -23.35
N LEU A 17 26.90 20.78 -23.38
CA LEU A 17 27.80 20.00 -22.55
C LEU A 17 28.61 19.03 -23.43
N PRO A 18 29.95 19.10 -23.42
CA PRO A 18 30.79 18.24 -24.26
C PRO A 18 30.75 16.76 -23.84
N PHE A 19 30.50 16.49 -22.56
CA PHE A 19 30.36 15.14 -22.02
C PHE A 19 29.43 15.13 -20.80
N ASN A 20 28.99 13.95 -20.38
CA ASN A 20 28.18 13.79 -19.16
C ASN A 20 29.10 13.79 -17.92
N PRO A 21 29.05 14.81 -17.04
CA PRO A 21 29.95 14.91 -15.88
C PRO A 21 29.65 13.85 -14.81
N PHE A 22 28.51 13.16 -14.90
CA PHE A 22 28.10 12.09 -14.00
C PHE A 22 28.22 10.70 -14.63
N ALA A 23 28.95 10.55 -15.74
CA ALA A 23 29.09 9.26 -16.44
C ALA A 23 29.67 8.16 -15.54
N GLY A 24 30.56 8.50 -14.61
CA GLY A 24 31.13 7.58 -13.62
C GLY A 24 30.28 7.39 -12.35
N TYR A 25 29.19 8.15 -12.18
CA TYR A 25 28.35 8.07 -10.99
C TYR A 25 27.23 7.05 -11.17
N ILE A 26 27.40 5.88 -10.57
CA ILE A 26 26.38 4.84 -10.53
C ILE A 26 25.52 5.07 -9.29
N ASN A 27 24.28 5.48 -9.51
CA ASN A 27 23.26 5.42 -8.47
C ASN A 27 22.95 3.93 -8.21
N SER A 28 23.56 3.36 -7.17
CA SER A 28 23.11 2.11 -6.56
C SER A 28 22.17 2.46 -5.41
N PRO A 29 20.85 2.56 -5.62
CA PRO A 29 19.94 2.69 -4.50
C PRO A 29 20.12 1.45 -3.62
N GLU A 30 20.62 1.64 -2.41
CA GLU A 30 20.59 0.58 -1.41
C GLU A 30 19.13 0.19 -1.21
N SER A 31 18.84 -1.11 -1.38
CA SER A 31 17.50 -1.63 -1.11
C SER A 31 17.29 -1.62 0.40
N VAL A 32 16.67 -0.56 0.92
CA VAL A 32 16.26 -0.52 2.32
C VAL A 32 15.06 -1.44 2.48
N ASP A 33 15.24 -2.56 3.18
CA ASP A 33 14.12 -3.37 3.64
C ASP A 33 13.33 -2.57 4.67
N ARG A 34 12.09 -2.22 4.32
CA ARG A 34 11.20 -1.44 5.19
C ARG A 34 10.38 -2.32 6.15
N GLY A 35 10.53 -3.64 6.03
CA GLY A 35 9.80 -4.64 6.80
C GLY A 35 8.32 -4.76 6.43
N TYR A 36 7.69 -5.75 7.02
CA TYR A 36 6.26 -6.04 6.95
C TYR A 36 5.79 -6.61 8.29
N LEU A 37 4.47 -6.64 8.50
CA LEU A 37 3.89 -7.22 9.71
C LEU A 37 3.64 -8.71 9.53
N THR A 38 3.96 -9.49 10.55
CA THR A 38 3.53 -10.89 10.67
C THR A 38 2.04 -10.96 10.99
N GLU A 39 1.44 -12.14 10.82
CA GLU A 39 0.02 -12.35 11.15
C GLU A 39 -0.29 -12.04 12.63
N ARG A 40 0.61 -12.42 13.54
CA ARG A 40 0.49 -12.11 14.98
C ARG A 40 0.52 -10.61 15.25
N GLU A 41 1.36 -9.86 14.55
CA GLU A 41 1.42 -8.40 14.68
C GLU A 41 0.19 -7.73 14.07
N ILE A 42 -0.36 -8.25 12.97
CA ILE A 42 -1.64 -7.78 12.42
C ILE A 42 -2.75 -7.96 13.45
N GLN A 43 -2.85 -9.15 14.07
CA GLN A 43 -3.85 -9.42 15.10
C GLN A 43 -3.69 -8.51 16.32
N THR A 44 -2.44 -8.35 16.79
CA THR A 44 -2.12 -7.44 17.90
C THR A 44 -2.55 -6.01 17.60
N LEU A 45 -2.32 -5.54 16.37
CA LEU A 45 -2.75 -4.21 15.96
C LEU A 45 -4.28 -4.09 15.90
N MET A 46 -5.00 -5.11 15.43
CA MET A 46 -6.48 -5.11 15.38
C MET A 46 -7.11 -5.03 16.78
N GLU A 47 -6.51 -5.70 17.76
CA GLU A 47 -6.97 -5.75 19.15
C GLU A 47 -6.46 -4.58 20.00
N ALA A 48 -5.47 -3.81 19.52
CA ALA A 48 -4.83 -2.76 20.28
C ALA A 48 -5.84 -1.69 20.75
N PRO A 49 -5.89 -1.35 22.05
CA PRO A 49 -6.79 -0.34 22.56
C PRO A 49 -6.40 1.04 22.02
N VAL A 50 -7.39 1.84 21.64
CA VAL A 50 -7.20 3.15 21.02
C VAL A 50 -7.81 4.25 21.87
N LYS A 51 -7.10 5.38 21.97
CA LYS A 51 -7.43 6.49 22.88
C LYS A 51 -8.57 7.39 22.38
N SER A 52 -8.91 7.33 21.09
CA SER A 52 -9.95 8.17 20.48
C SER A 52 -10.51 7.55 19.21
N GLY A 53 -11.71 7.96 18.79
CA GLY A 53 -12.31 7.50 17.54
C GLY A 53 -11.48 7.85 16.30
N THR A 54 -10.68 8.92 16.32
CA THR A 54 -9.72 9.20 15.23
C THR A 54 -8.56 8.21 15.21
N CYS A 55 -8.06 7.80 16.38
CA CYS A 55 -7.02 6.77 16.44
C CYS A 55 -7.56 5.43 15.95
N GLU A 56 -8.79 5.09 16.34
CA GLU A 56 -9.50 3.91 15.86
C GLU A 56 -9.64 3.93 14.34
N LEU A 57 -10.13 5.04 13.78
CA LEU A 57 -10.26 5.21 12.34
C LEU A 57 -8.92 5.00 11.63
N VAL A 58 -7.83 5.61 12.11
CA VAL A 58 -6.52 5.45 11.46
C VAL A 58 -6.00 4.01 11.54
N ARG A 59 -6.21 3.33 12.66
CA ARG A 59 -5.89 1.90 12.82
C ARG A 59 -6.67 1.06 11.81
N ASP A 60 -7.98 1.26 11.75
CA ASP A 60 -8.87 0.48 10.89
C ASP A 60 -8.58 0.76 9.39
N LEU A 61 -8.29 2.01 9.00
CA LEU A 61 -7.86 2.35 7.64
C LEU A 61 -6.52 1.71 7.26
N PHE A 62 -5.59 1.61 8.22
CA PHE A 62 -4.33 0.91 7.98
C PHE A 62 -4.56 -0.59 7.80
N ILE A 63 -5.39 -1.21 8.64
CA ILE A 63 -5.79 -2.62 8.50
C ILE A 63 -6.50 -2.86 7.16
N PHE A 64 -7.39 -1.95 6.76
CA PHE A 64 -8.02 -1.98 5.45
C PHE A 64 -6.99 -1.99 4.32
N SER A 65 -5.95 -1.16 4.40
CA SER A 65 -4.82 -1.19 3.46
C SER A 65 -3.97 -2.45 3.54
N VAL A 66 -3.84 -3.09 4.71
CA VAL A 66 -3.15 -4.38 4.86
C VAL A 66 -3.88 -5.49 4.11
N PHE A 67 -5.22 -5.50 4.11
CA PHE A 67 -6.01 -6.53 3.43
C PHE A 67 -6.32 -6.21 1.96
N THR A 68 -6.24 -4.95 1.54
CA THR A 68 -6.56 -4.54 0.15
C THR A 68 -5.32 -4.14 -0.67
N GLY A 69 -4.21 -3.79 -0.02
CA GLY A 69 -2.99 -3.29 -0.69
C GLY A 69 -3.12 -1.88 -1.26
N LEU A 70 -4.23 -1.20 -1.02
CA LEU A 70 -4.45 0.18 -1.48
C LEU A 70 -3.49 1.13 -0.77
N ALA A 71 -2.91 2.06 -1.53
CA ALA A 71 -2.08 3.10 -0.94
C ALA A 71 -2.98 4.15 -0.26
N TYR A 72 -2.41 4.95 0.64
CA TYR A 72 -3.12 6.04 1.32
C TYR A 72 -3.93 6.92 0.36
N ALA A 73 -3.34 7.30 -0.78
CA ALA A 73 -4.02 8.15 -1.76
C ALA A 73 -5.24 7.48 -2.40
N ASP A 74 -5.16 6.16 -2.63
CA ASP A 74 -6.25 5.38 -3.20
C ASP A 74 -7.36 5.18 -2.16
N VAL A 75 -7.02 4.88 -0.90
CA VAL A 75 -8.00 4.79 0.21
C VAL A 75 -8.70 6.12 0.43
N LYS A 76 -7.96 7.23 0.39
CA LYS A 76 -8.52 8.57 0.56
C LYS A 76 -9.45 8.97 -0.59
N ALA A 77 -9.16 8.55 -1.82
CA ALA A 77 -9.97 8.85 -2.99
C ALA A 77 -11.02 7.77 -3.29
N LEU A 78 -11.16 6.77 -2.42
CA LEU A 78 -12.09 5.66 -2.64
C LEU A 78 -13.53 6.14 -2.43
N THR A 79 -14.33 6.07 -3.49
CA THR A 79 -15.73 6.46 -3.51
C THR A 79 -16.65 5.25 -3.58
N THR A 80 -17.90 5.44 -3.15
CA THR A 80 -18.86 4.34 -2.96
C THR A 80 -19.24 3.65 -4.27
N ASP A 81 -19.22 4.38 -5.41
CA ASP A 81 -19.43 3.84 -6.77
C ASP A 81 -18.35 2.83 -7.21
N ARG A 82 -17.19 2.84 -6.55
CA ARG A 82 -16.09 1.91 -6.79
C ARG A 82 -16.27 0.57 -6.09
N LEU A 83 -17.28 0.46 -5.21
CA LEU A 83 -17.66 -0.79 -4.55
C LEU A 83 -18.77 -1.45 -5.37
N GLN A 84 -18.48 -2.59 -5.98
CA GLN A 84 -19.41 -3.29 -6.86
C GLN A 84 -19.50 -4.76 -6.48
N THR A 85 -20.73 -5.27 -6.41
CA THR A 85 -20.97 -6.71 -6.24
C THR A 85 -21.00 -7.36 -7.61
N PHE A 86 -20.15 -8.37 -7.81
CA PHE A 86 -20.10 -9.13 -9.06
C PHE A 86 -21.03 -10.34 -9.01
N PHE A 87 -21.13 -11.07 -10.14
CA PHE A 87 -21.95 -12.28 -10.29
C PHE A 87 -21.61 -13.40 -9.31
N ASP A 88 -20.41 -13.37 -8.72
CA ASP A 88 -19.96 -14.30 -7.68
C ASP A 88 -20.51 -13.97 -6.28
N GLY A 89 -21.34 -12.93 -6.16
CA GLY A 89 -21.92 -12.45 -4.91
C GLY A 89 -20.92 -11.74 -3.99
N ASN A 90 -19.66 -11.60 -4.40
CA ASN A 90 -18.65 -10.91 -3.60
C ASN A 90 -18.63 -9.42 -3.91
N LEU A 91 -18.25 -8.63 -2.92
CA LEU A 91 -18.00 -7.20 -3.08
C LEU A 91 -16.55 -6.98 -3.53
N TRP A 92 -16.37 -6.14 -4.53
CA TRP A 92 -15.08 -5.82 -5.12
C TRP A 92 -14.83 -4.32 -5.12
N ILE A 93 -13.57 -3.92 -4.96
CA ILE A 93 -13.12 -2.56 -5.23
C ILE A 93 -12.60 -2.51 -6.66
N ILE A 94 -13.18 -1.63 -7.47
CA ILE A 94 -12.73 -1.36 -8.83
C ILE A 94 -11.91 -0.08 -8.85
N THR A 95 -10.60 -0.21 -9.01
CA THR A 95 -9.70 0.95 -9.02
C THR A 95 -8.93 1.03 -10.33
N ARG A 96 -8.69 2.24 -10.82
CA ARG A 96 -7.78 2.48 -11.94
C ARG A 96 -6.56 3.22 -11.42
N ARG A 97 -5.39 2.57 -11.44
CA ARG A 97 -4.17 3.15 -10.87
C ARG A 97 -3.68 4.29 -11.75
N ARG A 98 -3.71 5.54 -11.24
CA ARG A 98 -3.30 6.74 -11.98
C ARG A 98 -1.86 6.70 -12.52
N LYS A 99 -0.94 6.01 -11.83
CA LYS A 99 0.49 5.99 -12.19
C LYS A 99 0.83 5.03 -13.33
N THR A 100 0.08 3.94 -13.49
CA THR A 100 0.38 2.87 -14.47
C THR A 100 -0.74 2.60 -15.47
N ASN A 101 -1.88 3.29 -15.33
CA ASN A 101 -3.08 3.10 -16.15
C ASN A 101 -3.63 1.67 -16.14
N THR A 102 -3.29 0.88 -15.12
CA THR A 102 -3.75 -0.51 -14.96
C THR A 102 -5.00 -0.54 -14.07
N GLU A 103 -6.03 -1.24 -14.53
CA GLU A 103 -7.20 -1.56 -13.71
C GLU A 103 -6.82 -2.65 -12.70
N SER A 104 -7.16 -2.43 -11.42
CA SER A 104 -6.99 -3.41 -10.35
C SER A 104 -8.32 -3.61 -9.66
N ASN A 105 -8.79 -4.86 -9.71
CA ASN A 105 -10.02 -5.32 -9.08
C ASN A 105 -9.64 -6.12 -7.85
N ILE A 106 -10.06 -5.65 -6.67
CA ILE A 106 -9.68 -6.23 -5.39
C ILE A 106 -10.93 -6.82 -4.76
N ARG A 107 -10.99 -8.15 -4.63
CA ARG A 107 -12.06 -8.83 -3.89
C ARG A 107 -11.95 -8.46 -2.42
N LEU A 108 -13.05 -8.00 -1.82
CA LEU A 108 -13.07 -7.68 -0.40
C LEU A 108 -13.26 -8.94 0.45
N LEU A 109 -12.34 -9.13 1.38
CA LEU A 109 -12.45 -10.08 2.48
C LEU A 109 -13.34 -9.51 3.58
N ASP A 110 -13.69 -10.34 4.56
CA ASP A 110 -14.66 -9.97 5.60
C ASP A 110 -14.17 -8.83 6.50
N VAL A 111 -12.87 -8.76 6.81
CA VAL A 111 -12.30 -7.67 7.62
C VAL A 111 -12.49 -6.31 6.94
N PRO A 112 -12.05 -6.10 5.68
CA PRO A 112 -12.37 -4.88 4.92
C PRO A 112 -13.87 -4.54 4.84
N LYS A 113 -14.74 -5.53 4.63
CA LYS A 113 -16.20 -5.30 4.57
C LYS A 113 -16.74 -4.75 5.88
N ARG A 114 -16.33 -5.33 7.02
CA ARG A 114 -16.72 -4.86 8.35
C ARG A 114 -16.24 -3.43 8.60
N ILE A 115 -15.04 -3.09 8.15
CA ILE A 115 -14.50 -1.72 8.28
C ILE A 115 -15.31 -0.74 7.43
N ILE A 116 -15.65 -1.09 6.18
CA ILE A 116 -16.52 -0.26 5.33
C ILE A 116 -17.85 0.00 6.02
N GLU A 117 -18.51 -1.05 6.52
CA GLU A 117 -19.83 -0.91 7.15
C GLU A 117 -19.75 -0.08 8.44
N LYS A 118 -18.69 -0.25 9.25
CA LYS A 118 -18.47 0.51 10.49
C LYS A 118 -18.41 2.03 10.27
N TYR A 119 -17.86 2.48 9.14
CA TYR A 119 -17.66 3.91 8.84
C TYR A 119 -18.65 4.48 7.82
N LYS A 120 -19.65 3.68 7.42
CA LYS A 120 -20.66 4.06 6.44
C LYS A 120 -21.44 5.28 6.91
N GLY A 121 -21.59 6.26 6.02
CA GLY A 121 -22.31 7.52 6.31
C GLY A 121 -21.55 8.53 7.19
N LEU A 122 -20.31 8.24 7.59
CA LEU A 122 -19.49 9.19 8.38
C LEU A 122 -18.62 10.11 7.51
N SER A 123 -18.51 9.82 6.21
CA SER A 123 -17.92 10.72 5.22
C SER A 123 -18.91 11.83 4.85
N LYS A 124 -18.40 13.04 4.63
CA LYS A 124 -19.21 14.21 4.22
C LYS A 124 -19.54 14.23 2.73
N ASP A 125 -18.81 13.45 1.93
CA ASP A 125 -18.92 13.34 0.47
C ASP A 125 -19.11 11.86 0.08
N ASP A 126 -19.19 11.57 -1.23
CA ASP A 126 -19.35 10.22 -1.80
C ASP A 126 -18.19 9.24 -1.53
N HIS A 127 -17.20 9.67 -0.74
CA HIS A 127 -16.08 8.85 -0.28
C HIS A 127 -16.53 7.78 0.72
N VAL A 128 -15.90 6.61 0.65
CA VAL A 128 -16.18 5.48 1.56
C VAL A 128 -15.75 5.78 2.99
N PHE A 129 -14.68 6.58 3.18
CA PHE A 129 -14.10 6.86 4.48
C PHE A 129 -13.80 8.35 4.71
N PRO A 130 -14.00 8.87 5.94
CA PRO A 130 -13.56 10.22 6.32
C PRO A 130 -12.05 10.27 6.62
N VAL A 131 -11.20 10.01 5.62
CA VAL A 131 -9.75 9.82 5.81
C VAL A 131 -9.03 11.11 6.30
N PRO A 132 -8.35 11.08 7.47
CA PRO A 132 -7.56 12.21 7.94
C PRO A 132 -6.39 12.56 7.02
N SER A 133 -5.70 13.69 7.28
CA SER A 133 -4.50 14.04 6.52
C SER A 133 -3.40 12.98 6.67
N ASN A 134 -2.56 12.82 5.64
CA ASN A 134 -1.48 11.84 5.63
C ASN A 134 -0.51 12.05 6.80
N GLY A 135 -0.19 13.31 7.11
CA GLY A 135 0.63 13.67 8.27
C GLY A 135 0.02 13.17 9.58
N ARG A 136 -1.27 13.43 9.80
CA ARG A 136 -1.98 12.96 11.00
C ARG A 136 -2.03 11.43 11.08
N CYS A 137 -2.30 10.76 9.97
CA CYS A 137 -2.25 9.30 9.90
C CYS A 137 -0.87 8.76 10.30
N ASN A 138 0.21 9.31 9.73
CA ASN A 138 1.57 8.86 10.02
C ASN A 138 1.98 9.08 11.49
N THR A 139 1.53 10.18 12.11
CA THR A 139 1.77 10.42 13.54
C THR A 139 1.06 9.39 14.40
N ILE A 140 -0.22 9.11 14.12
CA ILE A 140 -1.00 8.12 14.87
C ILE A 140 -0.44 6.71 14.67
N LEU A 141 -0.09 6.34 13.43
CA LEU A 141 0.51 5.04 13.12
C LEU A 141 1.85 4.83 13.82
N LYS A 142 2.66 5.89 13.96
CA LYS A 142 3.90 5.83 14.73
C LYS A 142 3.64 5.50 16.20
N GLU A 143 2.63 6.14 16.80
CA GLU A 143 2.27 5.89 18.19
C GLU A 143 1.64 4.51 18.39
N LEU A 144 0.78 4.06 17.48
CA LEU A 144 0.21 2.70 17.51
C LEU A 144 1.30 1.64 17.41
N GLY A 145 2.25 1.80 16.49
CA GLY A 145 3.38 0.88 16.35
C GLY A 145 4.23 0.82 17.62
N ARG A 146 4.49 1.98 18.25
CA ARG A 146 5.21 2.07 19.54
C ARG A 146 4.43 1.38 20.66
N GLN A 147 3.12 1.60 20.74
CA GLN A 147 2.24 0.99 21.74
C GLN A 147 2.20 -0.54 21.61
N CYS A 148 2.20 -1.06 20.37
CA CYS A 148 2.21 -2.49 20.11
C CYS A 148 3.60 -3.13 20.20
N GLY A 149 4.65 -2.34 20.47
CA GLY A 149 6.03 -2.84 20.57
C GLY A 149 6.66 -3.24 19.23
N PHE A 150 6.14 -2.73 18.11
CA PHE A 150 6.66 -3.07 16.78
C PHE A 150 8.02 -2.40 16.53
N LYS A 151 8.97 -3.17 15.99
CA LYS A 151 10.29 -2.67 15.62
C LYS A 151 10.27 -1.82 14.35
N ILE A 152 9.29 -2.07 13.48
CA ILE A 152 9.13 -1.36 12.20
C ILE A 152 8.19 -0.16 12.35
N ARG A 153 8.44 0.90 11.56
CA ARG A 153 7.56 2.06 11.52
C ARG A 153 6.36 1.78 10.62
N LEU A 154 5.16 1.79 11.20
CA LEU A 154 3.92 1.65 10.45
C LEU A 154 3.73 2.82 9.47
N THR A 155 3.55 2.48 8.19
CA THR A 155 3.22 3.40 7.10
C THR A 155 2.35 2.68 6.07
N TYR A 156 1.60 3.40 5.24
CA TYR A 156 0.82 2.77 4.17
C TYR A 156 1.67 1.97 3.15
N HIS A 157 2.97 2.25 3.07
CA HIS A 157 3.89 1.41 2.30
C HIS A 157 4.13 0.06 2.97
N VAL A 158 4.29 0.03 4.29
CA VAL A 158 4.37 -1.20 5.07
C VAL A 158 3.06 -1.98 4.95
N ALA A 159 1.90 -1.32 5.02
CA ALA A 159 0.60 -1.99 4.83
C ALA A 159 0.53 -2.72 3.47
N ARG A 160 0.96 -2.07 2.39
CA ARG A 160 1.00 -2.69 1.06
C ARG A 160 2.00 -3.84 0.98
N HIS A 161 3.16 -3.70 1.62
CA HIS A 161 4.15 -4.78 1.69
C HIS A 161 3.57 -5.98 2.44
N THR A 162 2.99 -5.75 3.62
CA THR A 162 2.29 -6.76 4.44
C THR A 162 1.18 -7.46 3.65
N ASN A 163 0.41 -6.74 2.82
CA ASN A 163 -0.58 -7.39 1.96
C ASN A 163 0.09 -8.40 1.03
N ALA A 164 1.12 -7.96 0.30
CA ALA A 164 1.82 -8.78 -0.66
C ALA A 164 2.44 -10.03 -0.01
N THR A 165 3.13 -9.87 1.11
CA THR A 165 3.88 -10.95 1.77
C THR A 165 2.98 -11.82 2.65
N THR A 166 2.35 -11.23 3.65
CA THR A 166 1.65 -11.96 4.72
C THR A 166 0.25 -12.37 4.30
N VAL A 167 -0.52 -11.46 3.70
CA VAL A 167 -1.93 -11.74 3.36
C VAL A 167 -2.07 -12.57 2.09
N LEU A 168 -1.27 -12.30 1.05
CA LEU A 168 -1.38 -12.99 -0.23
C LEU A 168 -0.39 -14.16 -0.37
N LEU A 169 0.92 -13.89 -0.38
CA LEU A 169 1.92 -14.93 -0.66
C LEU A 169 1.96 -16.04 0.40
N SER A 170 1.89 -15.69 1.68
CA SER A 170 1.91 -16.68 2.77
C SER A 170 0.65 -17.56 2.80
N HIS A 171 -0.44 -17.11 2.18
CA HIS A 171 -1.69 -17.88 1.99
C HIS A 171 -1.75 -18.58 0.62
N GLY A 172 -0.62 -18.71 -0.09
CA GLY A 172 -0.51 -19.50 -1.31
C GLY A 172 -1.01 -18.81 -2.58
N VAL A 173 -1.28 -17.51 -2.56
CA VAL A 173 -1.67 -16.77 -3.78
C VAL A 173 -0.47 -16.68 -4.73
N PRO A 174 -0.59 -17.10 -6.01
CA PRO A 174 0.52 -17.05 -6.97
C PRO A 174 1.10 -15.64 -7.15
N ILE A 175 2.41 -15.54 -7.30
CA ILE A 175 3.12 -14.25 -7.39
C ILE A 175 2.68 -13.39 -8.59
N GLU A 176 2.25 -14.03 -9.68
CA GLU A 176 1.71 -13.37 -10.87
C GLU A 176 0.37 -12.70 -10.57
N THR A 177 -0.44 -13.32 -9.72
CA THR A 177 -1.71 -12.76 -9.22
C THR A 177 -1.44 -11.60 -8.27
N VAL A 178 -0.46 -11.74 -7.37
CA VAL A 178 -0.02 -10.65 -6.48
C VAL A 178 0.51 -9.45 -7.28
N SER A 179 1.32 -9.70 -8.31
CA SER A 179 1.89 -8.65 -9.17
C SER A 179 0.81 -7.84 -9.89
N ARG A 180 -0.23 -8.53 -10.42
CA ARG A 180 -1.38 -7.88 -11.05
C ARG A 180 -2.19 -7.05 -10.05
N LEU A 181 -2.49 -7.60 -8.87
CA LEU A 181 -3.21 -6.88 -7.81
C LEU A 181 -2.48 -5.61 -7.37
N LEU A 182 -1.16 -5.68 -7.22
CA LEU A 182 -0.34 -4.53 -6.85
C LEU A 182 -0.08 -3.55 -8.01
N GLY A 183 -0.54 -3.86 -9.22
CA GLY A 183 -0.35 -3.03 -10.42
C GLY A 183 1.12 -2.84 -10.78
N HIS A 184 1.95 -3.88 -10.59
CA HIS A 184 3.36 -3.87 -10.97
C HIS A 184 3.49 -4.30 -12.43
N THR A 185 4.14 -3.45 -13.23
CA THR A 185 4.43 -3.72 -14.65
C THR A 185 5.62 -4.64 -14.87
N ASP A 186 6.45 -4.84 -13.82
CA ASP A 186 7.60 -5.75 -13.82
C ASP A 186 7.52 -6.70 -12.61
N LEU A 187 7.55 -8.01 -12.89
CA LEU A 187 7.54 -9.07 -11.90
C LEU A 187 8.73 -8.99 -10.93
N LYS A 188 9.87 -8.41 -11.32
CA LYS A 188 11.02 -8.17 -10.41
C LYS A 188 10.63 -7.32 -9.21
N THR A 189 9.70 -6.38 -9.39
CA THR A 189 9.18 -5.54 -8.30
C THR A 189 8.35 -6.34 -7.30
N THR A 190 7.76 -7.46 -7.73
CA THR A 190 6.97 -8.37 -6.89
C THR A 190 7.84 -9.48 -6.28
N GLN A 191 8.95 -9.85 -6.93
CA GLN A 191 9.92 -10.83 -6.41
C GLN A 191 10.59 -10.40 -5.10
N ILE A 192 10.61 -9.10 -4.78
CA ILE A 192 11.10 -8.62 -3.48
C ILE A 192 10.30 -9.21 -2.32
N TYR A 193 9.03 -9.58 -2.54
CA TYR A 193 8.12 -10.14 -1.53
C TYR A 193 8.25 -11.66 -1.40
N ALA A 194 8.75 -12.35 -2.42
CA ALA A 194 8.92 -13.80 -2.44
C ALA A 194 10.12 -14.30 -1.61
N ARG A 195 10.89 -13.38 -1.02
CA ARG A 195 12.00 -13.69 -0.10
C ARG A 195 11.55 -13.95 1.34
N ALA A 196 10.26 -13.75 1.64
CA ALA A 196 9.70 -14.17 2.92
C ALA A 196 9.80 -15.70 3.05
N PRO A 197 10.19 -16.25 4.22
CA PRO A 197 10.32 -17.68 4.40
C PRO A 197 9.00 -18.36 4.04
N ARG A 198 9.05 -19.30 3.09
CA ARG A 198 7.93 -20.21 2.84
C ARG A 198 7.67 -20.94 4.15
N MET A 199 6.54 -20.68 4.80
CA MET A 199 6.04 -21.61 5.80
C MET A 199 5.59 -22.85 5.02
N VAL A 200 6.48 -23.84 4.99
CA VAL A 200 6.17 -25.18 4.51
C VAL A 200 5.28 -25.79 5.58
N ALA A 201 4.04 -26.12 5.21
CA ALA A 201 3.18 -26.99 6.00
C ALA A 201 3.73 -28.42 5.98
#